data_AF-A0A1T4R6S5-F1
#
_entry.id   AF-A0A1T4R6S5-F1
#
_cell.length_a   1.000
_cell.length_b   1.000
_cell.length_c   1.000
_cell.angle_alpha   90.00
_cell.angle_beta   90.00
_cell.angle_gamma   90.00
#
_symmetry.space_group_name_H-M   'P 1'
#
loop_
_entity.id
_entity.type
_entity.pdbx_description
1 polymer ?
#
loop_
_entity_poly.entity_id
_entity_poly.type
_entity_poly.pdbx_seq_one_letter_code
_entity_poly.pdbx_strand_id
1 'polypeptide(L)'
;FSYGCYLYISTGLGCGPRDGLMVILTKKSKYPLWKVKTSIEFIVLILGYFLGGTIGFGTIISSLAVGPLIQYFFKLNNKDIKKIEHRSLATEINFLKKRILK
;
A
#
# COMPACT_ATOMS: atom_id res chain seq x y z
N PHE A 1 -5.10 -10.12 -2.71
CA PHE A 1 -4.18 -8.97 -2.84
C PHE A 1 -4.31 -7.98 -1.69
N SER A 2 -5.42 -7.22 -1.58
CA SER A 2 -5.55 -6.10 -0.64
C SER A 2 -5.34 -6.43 0.85
N TYR A 3 -5.78 -7.61 1.32
CA TYR A 3 -5.53 -8.04 2.69
C TYR A 3 -4.04 -8.36 2.95
N GLY A 4 -3.35 -8.96 1.97
CA GLY A 4 -1.90 -9.18 2.02
C GLY A 4 -1.12 -7.87 2.08
N CYS A 5 -1.54 -6.87 1.30
CA CYS A 5 -1.00 -5.51 1.38
C CYS A 5 -1.16 -4.92 2.79
N TYR A 6 -2.35 -5.07 3.38
CA TYR A 6 -2.56 -4.66 4.77
C TYR A 6 -1.59 -5.35 5.73
N LEU A 7 -1.43 -6.68 5.65
CA LEU A 7 -0.61 -7.44 6.60
C LEU A 7 0.84 -6.97 6.63
N TYR A 8 1.49 -6.87 5.47
CA TYR A 8 2.91 -6.52 5.42
C TYR A 8 3.13 -5.01 5.69
N ILE A 9 2.24 -4.13 5.22
CA ILE A 9 2.35 -2.69 5.49
C ILE A 9 2.11 -2.44 6.99
N SER A 10 1.10 -3.06 7.58
CA SER A 10 0.73 -2.87 9.00
C SER A 10 1.77 -3.35 10.01
N THR A 11 2.72 -4.15 9.56
CA THR A 11 3.85 -4.66 10.37
C THR A 11 5.13 -3.86 10.13
N GLY A 12 5.12 -2.90 9.20
CA GLY A 12 6.25 -2.03 8.90
C GLY A 12 7.41 -2.75 8.20
N LEU A 13 7.17 -3.92 7.58
CA LEU A 13 8.19 -4.77 6.94
C LEU A 13 8.73 -4.22 5.59
N GLY A 14 8.59 -2.92 5.35
CA GLY A 14 8.85 -2.32 4.05
C GLY A 14 7.66 -2.49 3.10
N CYS A 15 7.63 -1.69 2.04
CA CYS A 15 6.63 -1.79 0.98
C CYS A 15 7.28 -1.59 -0.39
N GLY A 16 6.73 -2.23 -1.42
CA GLY A 16 7.21 -2.06 -2.80
C GLY A 16 7.07 -0.60 -3.26
N PRO A 17 7.82 -0.13 -4.26
CA PRO A 17 7.90 1.28 -4.64
C PRO A 17 6.53 1.93 -4.92
N ARG A 18 5.62 1.18 -5.52
CA ARG A 18 4.24 1.62 -5.80
C ARG A 18 3.41 1.81 -4.54
N ASP A 19 3.48 0.86 -3.61
CA ASP A 19 2.74 0.92 -2.35
C ASP A 19 3.41 1.91 -1.37
N GLY A 20 4.73 2.07 -1.45
CA GLY A 20 5.48 3.12 -0.76
C GLY A 20 5.09 4.51 -1.23
N LEU A 21 4.89 4.71 -2.53
CA LEU A 21 4.34 5.95 -3.06
C LEU A 21 2.95 6.23 -2.48
N MET A 22 2.08 5.22 -2.41
CA MET A 22 0.77 5.32 -1.74
C MET A 22 0.92 5.71 -0.26
N VAL A 23 1.78 5.04 0.51
CA VAL A 23 2.01 5.32 1.95
C VAL A 23 2.51 6.75 2.14
N ILE A 24 3.55 7.16 1.40
CA ILE A 24 4.16 8.49 1.52
C ILE A 24 3.17 9.59 1.12
N LEU A 25 2.46 9.43 0.00
CA LEU A 25 1.43 10.37 -0.43
C LEU A 25 0.28 10.44 0.58
N THR A 26 -0.14 9.32 1.16
CA THR A 26 -1.20 9.30 2.19
C THR A 26 -0.73 9.95 3.49
N LYS A 27 0.56 9.86 3.84
CA LYS A 27 1.15 10.55 4.99
C LYS A 27 1.29 12.05 4.77
N LYS A 28 1.78 12.46 3.60
CA LYS A 28 1.98 13.88 3.25
C LYS A 28 0.67 14.59 2.92
N SER A 29 -0.32 13.87 2.43
CA SER A 29 -1.59 14.45 2.00
C SER A 29 -2.69 14.32 3.07
N LYS A 30 -3.69 15.21 3.02
CA LYS A 30 -4.89 15.13 3.86
C LYS A 30 -5.93 14.15 3.30
N TYR A 31 -5.69 13.59 2.11
CA TYR A 31 -6.61 12.66 1.47
C TYR A 31 -6.58 11.27 2.13
N PRO A 32 -7.72 10.55 2.08
CA PRO A 32 -7.80 9.17 2.55
C PRO A 32 -7.05 8.22 1.60
N LEU A 33 -6.59 7.10 2.15
CA LEU A 33 -5.80 6.07 1.46
C LEU A 33 -6.45 5.64 0.14
N TRP A 34 -7.76 5.40 0.13
CA TRP A 34 -8.47 4.91 -1.05
C TRP A 34 -8.34 5.88 -2.23
N LYS A 35 -8.45 7.19 -1.99
CA LYS A 35 -8.31 8.20 -3.06
C LYS A 35 -6.92 8.17 -3.64
N VAL A 36 -5.89 8.18 -2.79
CA VAL A 36 -4.49 8.15 -3.22
C VAL A 36 -4.21 6.89 -4.04
N LYS A 37 -4.61 5.72 -3.55
CA LYS A 37 -4.37 4.44 -4.23
C LYS A 37 -5.12 4.39 -5.57
N THR A 38 -6.41 4.70 -5.59
CA THR A 38 -7.21 4.70 -6.83
C THR A 38 -6.66 5.69 -7.85
N SER A 39 -6.21 6.89 -7.46
CA SER A 39 -5.57 7.83 -8.38
C SER A 39 -4.28 7.26 -8.99
N ILE A 40 -3.43 6.61 -8.20
CA ILE A 40 -2.21 5.95 -8.72
C ILE A 40 -2.58 4.85 -9.72
N GLU A 41 -3.53 3.97 -9.37
CA GLU A 41 -3.99 2.90 -10.26
C GLU A 41 -4.55 3.47 -11.58
N PHE A 42 -5.33 4.53 -11.49
CA PHE A 42 -5.95 5.19 -12.65
C PHE A 42 -4.92 5.85 -13.58
N ILE A 43 -3.93 6.56 -13.01
CA ILE A 43 -2.82 7.14 -13.78
C ILE A 43 -2.02 6.05 -14.49
N VAL A 44 -1.68 4.97 -13.79
CA VAL A 44 -0.95 3.84 -14.37
C VAL A 44 -1.77 3.16 -15.48
N LEU A 45 -3.08 3.03 -15.30
CA LEU A 45 -3.99 2.46 -16.30
C LEU A 45 -4.04 3.33 -17.57
N ILE A 46 -4.17 4.65 -17.42
CA ILE A 46 -4.16 5.59 -18.56
C ILE A 46 -2.81 5.54 -19.29
N LEU A 47 -1.70 5.63 -18.55
CA LEU A 47 -0.36 5.58 -19.15
C LEU A 47 -0.10 4.25 -19.86
N GLY A 48 -0.50 3.13 -19.24
CA GLY A 48 -0.38 1.81 -19.82
C GLY A 48 -1.17 1.68 -21.13
N TYR A 49 -2.35 2.28 -21.21
CA TYR A 49 -3.14 2.32 -22.45
C TYR A 49 -2.46 3.11 -23.55
N PHE A 50 -1.94 4.31 -23.25
CA PHE A 50 -1.20 5.11 -24.23
C PHE A 50 0.09 4.44 -24.72
N LEU A 51 0.70 3.58 -23.90
CA LEU A 51 1.86 2.77 -24.28
C LEU A 51 1.50 1.51 -25.10
N GLY A 52 0.23 1.35 -25.50
CA GLY A 52 -0.25 0.23 -26.31
C GLY A 52 -0.80 -0.95 -25.49
N GLY A 53 -0.97 -0.79 -24.18
CA GLY A 53 -1.58 -1.80 -23.32
C GLY A 53 -3.10 -1.91 -23.51
N THR A 54 -3.63 -3.12 -23.42
CA THR A 54 -5.08 -3.36 -23.52
C THR A 54 -5.76 -3.17 -22.16
N ILE A 55 -6.80 -2.33 -22.11
CA ILE A 55 -7.67 -2.22 -20.92
C ILE A 55 -8.83 -3.18 -21.07
N GLY A 56 -8.91 -4.20 -20.21
CA GLY A 56 -10.08 -5.04 -20.06
C GLY A 56 -11.02 -4.56 -18.96
N PHE A 57 -12.26 -5.07 -18.94
CA PHE A 57 -13.22 -4.81 -17.86
C PHE A 57 -12.66 -5.20 -16.48
N GLY A 58 -11.93 -6.32 -16.39
CA GLY A 58 -11.28 -6.74 -15.15
C GLY A 58 -10.24 -5.73 -14.64
N THR A 59 -9.50 -5.07 -15.54
CA THR A 59 -8.50 -4.05 -15.20
C THR A 59 -9.16 -2.80 -14.61
N ILE A 60 -10.29 -2.38 -15.17
CA ILE A 60 -11.06 -1.24 -14.65
C ILE A 60 -11.62 -1.56 -13.27
N ILE A 61 -12.27 -2.71 -13.12
CA ILE A 61 -12.85 -3.12 -11.83
C ILE A 61 -11.76 -3.25 -10.77
N SER A 62 -10.63 -3.88 -11.09
CA SER A 62 -9.52 -4.05 -10.15
C SER A 62 -8.87 -2.72 -9.75
N SER A 63 -8.62 -1.81 -10.69
CA SER A 63 -8.01 -0.50 -10.41
C SER A 63 -8.89 0.38 -9.51
N LEU A 64 -10.21 0.30 -9.67
CA LEU A 64 -11.16 1.02 -8.82
C LEU A 64 -11.38 0.34 -7.46
N ALA A 65 -11.43 -0.99 -7.40
CA ALA A 65 -11.75 -1.74 -6.18
C ALA A 65 -10.57 -1.84 -5.20
N VAL A 66 -9.33 -1.91 -5.69
CA VAL A 66 -8.14 -2.15 -4.84
C VAL A 66 -7.97 -1.07 -3.76
N GLY A 67 -8.14 0.22 -4.10
CA GLY A 67 -7.99 1.33 -3.14
C GLY A 67 -8.98 1.26 -1.96
N PRO A 68 -10.30 1.22 -2.22
CA PRO A 68 -11.33 1.04 -1.20
C PRO A 68 -11.14 -0.22 -0.37
N LEU A 69 -10.77 -1.35 -1.00
CA LEU A 69 -10.54 -2.61 -0.29
C LEU A 69 -9.36 -2.52 0.68
N ILE A 70 -8.23 -1.91 0.28
CA ILE A 70 -7.10 -1.72 1.19
C ILE A 70 -7.53 -0.83 2.37
N GLN A 71 -8.22 0.27 2.10
CA GLN A 71 -8.71 1.15 3.17
C GLN A 71 -9.69 0.44 4.10
N TYR A 72 -10.57 -0.42 3.56
CA TYR A 72 -11.48 -1.23 4.35
C TYR A 72 -10.73 -2.12 5.33
N PHE A 73 -9.67 -2.82 4.89
CA PHE A 73 -8.87 -3.67 5.79
C PHE A 73 -8.12 -2.87 6.88
N PHE A 74 -7.63 -1.67 6.56
CA PHE A 74 -7.04 -0.79 7.57
C PHE A 74 -8.07 -0.35 8.62
N LYS A 75 -9.27 0.04 8.19
CA LYS A 75 -10.37 0.41 9.09
C LYS A 75 -10.85 -0.77 9.93
N LEU A 76 -11.03 -1.94 9.32
CA LEU A 76 -11.50 -3.16 9.98
C LEU A 76 -10.60 -3.53 11.17
N ASN A 77 -9.29 -3.29 11.05
CA ASN A 77 -8.31 -3.60 12.08
C ASN A 77 -7.94 -2.38 12.95
N ASN A 78 -8.69 -1.27 12.86
CA ASN A 78 -8.44 -0.02 13.59
C ASN A 78 -6.98 0.49 13.50
N LYS A 79 -6.29 0.21 12.39
CA LYS A 79 -4.91 0.66 12.17
C LYS A 79 -4.88 1.87 11.24
N ASP A 80 -4.08 2.86 11.61
CA ASP A 80 -3.85 4.04 10.79
C ASP A 80 -2.54 3.91 10.02
N ILE A 81 -2.61 3.95 8.69
CA ILE A 81 -1.44 3.88 7.82
C ILE A 81 -0.46 5.04 8.07
N LYS A 82 -0.96 6.19 8.54
CA LYS A 82 -0.14 7.37 8.79
C LYS A 82 0.86 7.16 9.92
N LYS A 83 0.52 6.28 10.88
CA LYS A 83 1.33 5.99 12.07
C LYS A 83 2.34 4.85 11.85
N ILE A 84 2.35 4.23 10.68
CA ILE A 84 3.22 3.07 10.42
C ILE A 84 4.63 3.53 10.10
N GLU A 85 5.58 3.22 10.98
CA GLU A 85 7.00 3.39 10.71
C GLU A 85 7.54 2.15 9.99
N HIS A 86 8.18 2.38 8.84
CA HIS A 86 8.78 1.30 8.06
C HIS A 86 10.17 1.02 8.62
N ARG A 87 10.42 -0.22 9.03
CA ARG A 87 11.71 -0.65 9.56
C ARG A 87 12.64 -1.01 8.41
N SER A 88 13.92 -0.65 8.57
CA SER A 88 14.97 -1.13 7.67
C SER A 88 15.35 -2.57 8.05
N LEU A 89 15.94 -3.30 7.11
CA LEU A 89 16.46 -4.65 7.36
C LEU A 89 17.47 -4.67 8.52
N ALA A 90 18.33 -3.65 8.62
CA ALA A 90 19.29 -3.52 9.72
C ALA A 90 18.58 -3.39 11.07
N THR A 91 17.51 -2.60 11.14
CA THR A 91 16.69 -2.45 12.35
C THR A 91 16.00 -3.77 12.72
N GLU A 92 15.51 -4.51 11.73
CA GLU A 92 14.83 -5.79 11.94
C GLU A 92 15.78 -6.88 12.47
N ILE A 93 16.99 -6.98 11.90
CA ILE A 93 18.03 -7.92 12.38
C ILE A 93 18.39 -7.65 13.84
N ASN A 94 18.54 -6.37 14.22
CA ASN A 94 18.85 -5.99 15.59
C ASN A 94 17.68 -6.28 16.56
N PHE A 95 16.45 -6.07 16.10
CA PHE A 95 15.24 -6.40 16.87
C PHE A 95 15.12 -7.90 17.13
N LEU A 96 15.33 -8.73 16.10
CA LEU A 96 15.29 -10.19 16.22
C LEU A 96 16.41 -10.73 17.10
N LYS A 97 17.65 -10.23 16.95
CA LYS A 97 18.76 -10.57 17.85
C LYS A 97 18.41 -10.31 19.31
N LYS A 98 17.85 -9.13 19.63
CA LYS A 98 17.42 -8.78 20.99
C LYS A 98 16.30 -9.68 21.54
N ARG A 99 15.46 -10.23 20.66
CA ARG A 99 14.31 -11.06 21.05
C ARG A 99 14.67 -12.54 21.20
N ILE A 100 15.65 -13.03 20.46
CA ILE A 100 16.13 -14.42 20.52
C ILE A 100 17.20 -14.61 21.61
N LEU A 101 18.02 -13.59 21.87
CA LEU A 101 19.07 -13.61 22.91
C LEU A 101 18.54 -13.25 24.31
N LYS A 102 17.22 -13.21 24.49
CA LYS A 102 16.54 -13.00 25.78
C LYS A 102 15.79 -14.27 26.14
#